data_AF-A0A2X1KT15-F1
#
_entry.id   AF-A0A2X1KT15-F1
#
_cell.length_a   1.000
_cell.length_b   1.000
_cell.length_c   1.000
_cell.angle_alpha   90.00
_cell.angle_beta   90.00
_cell.angle_gamma   90.00
#
_symmetry.space_group_name_H-M   'P 1'
#
loop_
_entity.id
_entity.type
_entity.pdbx_description
1 polymer ?
#
loop_
_entity_poly.entity_id
_entity_poly.type
_entity_poly.pdbx_seq_one_letter_code
_entity_poly.pdbx_strand_id
1 'polypeptide(L)' 'MKVVYQASQAVGIHGMFVEALNDNAKKFYLRLGFIQLKEENCDSLFYPTKSIEVLFEVNDE' A
#
# COMPACT_ATOMS: atom_id res chain seq x y z
N MET A 1 -2.54 -3.19 7.58
CA MET A 1 -2.89 -3.70 6.23
C MET A 1 -3.79 -4.94 6.24
N LYS A 2 -3.90 -5.71 7.34
CA LYS A 2 -4.79 -6.90 7.43
C LYS A 2 -6.26 -6.64 7.05
N VAL A 3 -6.83 -5.53 7.49
CA VAL A 3 -8.22 -5.14 7.12
C VAL A 3 -8.36 -4.91 5.61
N VAL A 4 -7.38 -4.26 4.98
CA VAL A 4 -7.38 -4.01 3.53
C VAL A 4 -7.27 -5.33 2.75
N TYR A 5 -6.43 -6.26 3.21
CA TYR A 5 -6.32 -7.61 2.65
C TYR A 5 -7.63 -8.40 2.76
N GLN A 6 -8.24 -8.44 3.94
CA GLN A 6 -9.52 -9.13 4.12
C GLN A 6 -10.63 -8.51 3.26
N ALA A 7 -10.67 -7.18 3.18
CA ALA A 7 -11.61 -6.49 2.32
C ALA A 7 -11.35 -6.80 0.84
N SER A 8 -10.10 -6.89 0.38
CA SER A 8 -9.78 -7.21 -1.02
C SER A 8 -10.21 -8.61 -1.45
N GLN A 9 -10.37 -9.55 -0.53
CA GLN A 9 -10.92 -10.88 -0.82
C GLN A 9 -12.44 -10.86 -0.99
N ALA A 10 -13.14 -9.94 -0.31
CA ALA A 10 -14.59 -9.84 -0.33
C ALA A 10 -15.10 -8.89 -1.43
N VAL A 11 -14.33 -7.85 -1.74
CA VAL A 11 -14.65 -6.82 -2.73
C VAL A 11 -13.38 -6.48 -3.52
N GLY A 12 -13.50 -6.19 -4.82
CA GLY A 12 -12.37 -5.98 -5.74
C GLY A 12 -11.52 -4.73 -5.45
N ILE A 13 -10.80 -4.72 -4.32
CA ILE A 13 -9.85 -3.68 -3.93
C ILE A 13 -8.47 -4.06 -4.48
N HIS A 14 -7.91 -3.20 -5.32
CA HIS A 14 -6.64 -3.45 -6.00
C HIS A 14 -5.42 -2.85 -5.30
N GLY A 15 -5.63 -1.95 -4.34
CA GLY A 15 -4.54 -1.33 -3.60
C GLY A 15 -5.00 -0.24 -2.66
N MET A 16 -4.03 0.33 -1.96
CA MET A 16 -4.21 1.42 -1.01
C MET A 16 -3.40 2.62 -1.47
N PHE A 17 -4.03 3.79 -1.51
CA PHE A 17 -3.34 5.05 -1.68
C PHE A 17 -3.13 5.73 -0.33
N VAL A 18 -2.00 6.42 -0.20
CA VAL A 18 -1.69 7.29 0.95
C VAL A 18 -1.14 8.61 0.43
N GLU A 19 -1.44 9.69 1.12
CA GLU A 19 -0.87 11.00 0.86
C GLU A 19 0.17 11.33 1.93
N ALA A 20 1.37 11.70 1.50
CA ALA A 20 2.48 12.06 2.38
C ALA A 20 2.50 13.58 2.61
N LEU A 21 2.05 14.01 3.78
CA LEU A 21 1.98 15.44 4.16
C LEU A 21 3.34 16.14 4.28
N ASN A 22 4.44 15.38 4.27
CA ASN A 22 5.80 15.91 4.31
C ASN A 22 6.83 14.86 3.84
N ASP A 23 8.06 15.31 3.62
CA ASP A 23 9.16 14.45 3.14
C ASP A 23 9.49 13.29 4.09
N ASN A 24 9.30 13.45 5.40
CA ASN A 24 9.54 12.38 6.35
C ASN A 24 8.48 11.27 6.22
N ALA A 25 7.22 11.63 6.03
CA ALA A 25 6.13 10.69 5.74
C ALA A 25 6.36 9.99 4.39
N LYS A 26 6.78 10.73 3.36
CA LYS A 26 7.11 10.17 2.04
C LYS A 26 8.22 9.13 2.14
N LYS A 27 9.33 9.46 2.80
CA LYS A 27 10.45 8.52 3.06
C LYS A 27 10.01 7.31 3.89
N PHE A 28 9.11 7.50 4.85
CA PHE A 28 8.55 6.40 5.63
C PHE A 28 7.79 5.40 4.73
N TYR A 29 6.84 5.87 3.91
CA TYR A 29 6.07 4.99 3.02
C TYR A 29 6.93 4.33 1.94
N LEU A 30 7.90 5.05 1.37
CA LEU A 30 8.84 4.48 0.39
C LEU A 30 9.63 3.30 0.98
N ARG A 31 10.10 3.40 2.24
CA ARG A 31 10.80 2.29 2.92
C ARG A 31 9.92 1.06 3.17
N LEU A 32 8.61 1.25 3.28
CA LEU A 32 7.64 0.16 3.39
C LEU A 32 7.30 -0.47 2.03
N GLY A 33 7.85 0.05 0.92
CA GLY A 33 7.63 -0.47 -0.42
C GLY A 33 6.49 0.19 -1.19
N PHE A 34 5.97 1.34 -0.73
CA PHE A 34 4.99 2.10 -1.50
C PHE A 34 5.62 2.70 -2.75
N ILE A 35 4.83 2.76 -3.83
CA ILE A 35 5.23 3.28 -5.13
C ILE A 35 4.75 4.72 -5.23
N GLN A 36 5.67 5.67 -5.38
CA GLN A 36 5.33 7.08 -5.57
C GLN A 36 4.68 7.30 -6.94
N LEU A 37 3.59 8.08 -6.98
CA LEU A 37 3.00 8.52 -8.24
C LEU A 37 3.79 9.68 -8.85
N LYS A 38 3.65 9.88 -10.16
CA LYS A 38 4.38 10.90 -10.91
C LYS A 38 3.61 12.21 -10.98
N GLU A 39 4.34 13.27 -11.35
CA GLU A 39 3.81 14.58 -11.73
C GLU A 39 3.00 15.23 -10.59
N GLU A 40 1.78 15.68 -10.87
CA GLU A 40 0.93 16.45 -9.96
C GLU A 40 0.56 15.67 -8.68
N ASN A 41 0.67 14.35 -8.69
CA ASN A 41 0.33 13.49 -7.56
C ASN A 41 1.56 13.01 -6.79
N CYS A 42 2.67 13.74 -6.84
CA CYS A 42 3.94 13.28 -6.27
C CYS A 42 3.91 13.04 -4.76
N ASP A 43 2.94 13.57 -4.02
CA ASP A 43 2.72 13.27 -2.60
C ASP A 43 1.83 12.06 -2.35
N SER A 44 1.15 11.56 -3.39
CA SER A 44 0.42 10.31 -3.34
C SER A 44 1.34 9.12 -3.62
N LEU A 45 1.18 8.07 -2.80
CA LEU A 45 1.86 6.80 -2.99
C LEU A 45 0.85 5.65 -3.00
N PHE A 46 1.17 4.59 -3.74
CA PHE A 46 0.33 3.43 -3.97
C PHE A 46 0.96 2.16 -3.41
N TYR A 47 0.14 1.28 -2.84
CA TYR A 47 0.55 -0.06 -2.41
C TYR A 47 -0.45 -1.11 -2.93
N PRO A 48 -0.05 -2.00 -3.85
CA PRO A 48 -0.97 -2.97 -4.45
C PRO A 48 -1.36 -4.05 -3.44
N THR A 49 -2.61 -4.52 -3.50
CA THR A 49 -3.07 -5.63 -2.63
C THR A 49 -2.29 -6.91 -2.88
N LYS A 50 -1.76 -7.13 -4.09
CA LYS A 50 -0.81 -8.22 -4.38
C LYS A 50 0.44 -8.22 -3.52
N SER A 51 0.98 -7.05 -3.17
CA SER A 51 2.11 -6.98 -2.22
C SER A 51 1.65 -7.21 -0.78
N ILE A 52 0.39 -6.93 -0.46
CA ILE A 52 -0.20 -7.20 0.86
C ILE A 52 -0.47 -8.71 1.03
N GLU A 53 -0.88 -9.42 -0.03
CA GLU A 53 -1.07 -10.89 -0.02
C GLU A 53 0.16 -11.60 0.53
N VAL A 54 1.35 -11.27 0.03
CA VAL A 54 2.64 -11.84 0.49
C VAL A 54 2.89 -11.66 2.00
N LEU A 55 2.35 -10.59 2.61
CA LEU A 55 2.52 -10.32 4.04
C LEU A 55 1.59 -11.15 4.94
N PHE A 56 0.49 -11.70 4.40
CA PHE A 56 -0.57 -12.34 5.19
C PHE A 56 -0.98 -13.75 4.71
N GLU A 57 -0.60 -14.17 3.50
CA GLU A 57 -0.82 -15.55 3.01
C GLU A 57 0.18 -16.54 3.61
N VAL A 58 1.34 -16.09 4.07
CA VAL A 58 2.34 -16.95 4.72
C VAL A 58 2.01 -17.05 6.21
N ASN A 59 1.13 -17.96 6.62
CA ASN A 59 0.99 -18.49 8.01
C ASN A 59 -0.02 -19.66 8.11
N ASP A 60 -0.09 -20.55 7.12
CA ASP A 60 -0.87 -21.80 7.21
C ASP A 60 0.03 -23.04 6.95
N GLU A 61 1.21 -23.10 7.61
CA GLU A 61 1.98 -24.33 7.85
C GLU A 61 2.39 -24.44 9.32
#